data_AF-A0A661VH56-F1
#
_entry.id   AF-A0A661VH56-F1
#
_cell.length_a   1.000
_cell.length_b   1.000
_cell.length_c   1.000
_cell.angle_alpha   90.00
_cell.angle_beta   90.00
_cell.angle_gamma   90.00
#
_symmetry.space_group_name_H-M   'P 1'
#
loop_
_entity.id
_entity.type
_entity.pdbx_description
1 polymer ?
#
loop_
_entity_poly.entity_id
_entity_poly.type
_entity_poly.pdbx_seq_one_letter_code
_entity_poly.pdbx_strand_id
1 'polypeptide(L)'
;MRKLGWAVLTAREPLFKRVQGLIHLSSYLVHPLMLVLLLTSLPLMLWGGMPSVHLAYLSLASAGPPLLYAVAQRALYDGWRRRWAVFPVLALLGTGVALSNTQAVIEALLGRRQSFRRTPKFRLESRGDHWRDKEYSLPFSWLTLGEAALALYAGITVIVACLRGNVYAVPFLLLYVAGFGYVAALGLWHSVVWPRFRLPRLRINHETTMGTRRP
;
A
#
# COMPACT_ATOMS: atom_id res chain seq x y z
N MET A 1 -13.79 -6.31 -3.29
CA MET A 1 -14.49 -7.24 -4.20
C MET A 1 -15.68 -7.97 -3.59
N ARG A 2 -15.52 -8.77 -2.51
CA ARG A 2 -16.57 -9.71 -2.09
C ARG A 2 -17.88 -9.10 -1.55
N LYS A 3 -17.84 -7.96 -0.85
CA LYS A 3 -19.06 -7.33 -0.27
C LYS A 3 -19.85 -6.48 -1.27
N LEU A 4 -19.15 -5.69 -2.09
CA LEU A 4 -19.76 -4.71 -2.99
C LEU A 4 -19.75 -5.14 -4.46
N GLY A 5 -18.89 -6.07 -4.85
CA GLY A 5 -18.79 -6.52 -6.26
C GLY A 5 -20.07 -7.20 -6.73
N TRP A 6 -20.68 -8.03 -5.88
CA TRP A 6 -21.99 -8.61 -6.17
C TRP A 6 -23.08 -7.55 -6.27
N ALA A 7 -23.10 -6.55 -5.36
CA ALA A 7 -24.07 -5.46 -5.40
C ALA A 7 -23.93 -4.58 -6.65
N VAL A 8 -22.70 -4.33 -7.12
CA VAL A 8 -22.44 -3.58 -8.37
C VAL A 8 -22.84 -4.42 -9.60
N LEU A 9 -22.65 -5.74 -9.54
CA LEU A 9 -23.09 -6.65 -10.58
C LEU A 9 -24.62 -6.83 -10.62
N THR A 10 -25.33 -6.67 -9.52
CA THR A 10 -26.80 -6.80 -9.50
C THR A 10 -27.53 -5.44 -9.57
N ALA A 11 -26.78 -4.34 -9.65
CA ALA A 11 -27.34 -2.99 -9.75
C ALA A 11 -28.16 -2.81 -11.04
N ARG A 12 -29.27 -2.07 -10.95
CA ARG A 12 -30.14 -1.68 -12.07
C ARG A 12 -29.54 -0.53 -12.90
N GLU A 13 -28.26 -0.63 -13.24
CA GLU A 13 -27.54 0.36 -14.04
C GLU A 13 -27.08 -0.23 -15.38
N PRO A 14 -26.85 0.61 -16.40
CA PRO A 14 -26.30 0.17 -17.68
C PRO A 14 -25.00 -0.61 -17.49
N LEU A 15 -24.79 -1.64 -18.33
CA LEU A 15 -23.62 -2.52 -18.28
C LEU A 15 -22.29 -1.73 -18.26
N PHE A 16 -22.21 -0.65 -19.03
CA PHE A 16 -21.02 0.21 -19.06
C PHE A 16 -20.67 0.79 -17.68
N LYS A 17 -21.66 1.31 -16.93
CA LYS A 17 -21.43 1.85 -15.58
C LYS A 17 -21.05 0.76 -14.58
N ARG A 18 -21.65 -0.43 -14.71
CA ARG A 18 -21.32 -1.59 -13.87
C ARG A 18 -19.87 -2.04 -14.09
N VAL A 19 -19.42 -2.11 -15.34
CA VAL A 19 -18.04 -2.44 -15.70
C VAL A 19 -17.07 -1.38 -15.15
N GLN A 20 -17.38 -0.08 -15.33
CA GLN A 20 -16.58 1.01 -14.77
C GLN A 20 -16.46 0.90 -13.24
N GLY A 21 -17.56 0.61 -12.53
CA GLY A 21 -17.55 0.40 -11.09
C GLY A 21 -16.69 -0.79 -10.64
N LEU A 22 -16.70 -1.89 -11.41
CA LEU A 22 -15.84 -3.04 -11.14
C LEU A 22 -14.37 -2.75 -11.38
N ILE A 23 -14.03 -2.05 -12.46
CA ILE A 23 -12.66 -1.59 -12.75
C ILE A 23 -12.17 -0.65 -11.64
N HIS A 24 -13.02 0.26 -11.17
CA HIS A 24 -12.65 1.15 -10.07
C HIS A 24 -12.39 0.36 -8.78
N LEU A 25 -13.23 -0.63 -8.48
CA LEU A 25 -13.04 -1.48 -7.30
C LEU A 25 -11.79 -2.37 -7.40
N SER A 26 -11.35 -2.72 -8.61
CA SER A 26 -10.14 -3.53 -8.86
C SER A 26 -8.84 -2.74 -8.77
N SER A 27 -8.90 -1.41 -8.71
CA SER A 27 -7.71 -0.55 -8.57
C SER A 27 -6.79 -0.96 -7.40
N TYR A 28 -7.35 -1.46 -6.29
CA TYR A 28 -6.57 -1.94 -5.15
C TYR A 28 -5.75 -3.21 -5.42
N LEU A 29 -6.05 -3.96 -6.50
CA LEU A 29 -5.26 -5.12 -6.92
C LEU A 29 -3.86 -4.73 -7.42
N VAL A 30 -3.63 -3.45 -7.72
CA VAL A 30 -2.31 -2.96 -8.13
C VAL A 30 -1.23 -3.33 -7.13
N HIS A 31 -1.52 -3.29 -5.83
CA HIS A 31 -0.53 -3.59 -4.78
C HIS A 31 -0.11 -5.08 -4.78
N PRO A 32 -1.03 -6.07 -4.75
CA PRO A 32 -0.67 -7.46 -4.93
C PRO A 32 0.09 -7.72 -6.23
N LEU A 33 -0.35 -7.11 -7.34
CA LEU A 33 0.30 -7.29 -8.65
C LEU A 33 1.72 -6.71 -8.67
N MET A 34 1.95 -5.57 -8.00
CA MET A 34 3.28 -4.99 -7.85
C MET A 34 4.24 -5.92 -7.08
N LEU A 35 3.76 -6.64 -6.06
CA LEU A 35 4.56 -7.63 -5.34
C LEU A 35 4.88 -8.84 -6.20
N VAL A 36 3.89 -9.36 -6.92
CA VAL A 36 4.11 -10.48 -7.85
C VAL A 36 5.13 -10.07 -8.92
N LEU A 37 5.02 -8.87 -9.49
CA LEU A 37 5.99 -8.36 -10.45
C LEU A 37 7.41 -8.27 -9.87
N LEU A 38 7.56 -7.74 -8.66
CA LEU A 38 8.87 -7.71 -7.98
C LEU A 38 9.41 -9.12 -7.76
N LEU A 39 8.64 -10.01 -7.15
CA LEU A 39 9.06 -11.38 -6.80
C LEU A 39 9.34 -12.27 -8.02
N THR A 40 8.75 -11.95 -9.18
CA THR A 40 9.00 -12.67 -10.43
C THR A 40 10.13 -12.06 -11.26
N SER A 41 10.48 -10.79 -11.01
CA SER A 41 11.52 -10.10 -11.78
C SER A 41 12.90 -10.75 -11.65
N LEU A 42 13.32 -11.10 -10.43
CA LEU A 42 14.61 -11.75 -10.18
C LEU A 42 14.71 -13.14 -10.84
N PRO A 43 13.79 -14.11 -10.59
CA PRO A 43 13.89 -15.42 -11.21
C PRO A 43 13.82 -15.35 -12.74
N LEU A 44 13.06 -14.41 -13.31
CA LEU A 44 13.01 -14.22 -14.76
C LEU A 44 14.36 -13.77 -15.34
N MET A 45 15.03 -12.82 -14.67
CA MET A 45 16.36 -12.37 -15.07
C MET A 45 17.43 -13.46 -14.91
N LEU A 46 17.29 -14.33 -13.92
CA LEU A 46 18.19 -15.47 -13.72
C LEU A 46 17.98 -16.57 -14.76
N TRP A 47 16.74 -16.84 -15.16
CA TRP A 47 16.43 -17.80 -16.23
C TRP A 47 16.86 -17.28 -17.62
N GLY A 48 17.06 -15.98 -17.80
CA GLY A 48 17.51 -15.42 -19.09
C GLY A 48 16.41 -15.35 -20.15
N GLY A 49 15.14 -15.47 -19.74
CA GLY A 49 14.01 -15.20 -20.62
C GLY A 49 13.96 -13.71 -20.95
N MET A 50 14.35 -13.33 -22.17
CA MET A 50 14.08 -11.98 -22.65
C MET A 50 12.56 -11.81 -22.77
N PRO A 51 11.97 -10.71 -22.27
CA PRO A 51 10.55 -10.46 -22.47
C PRO A 51 10.23 -10.51 -23.96
N SER A 52 9.25 -11.32 -24.35
CA SER A 52 8.77 -11.37 -25.73
C SER A 52 8.36 -9.96 -26.20
N VAL A 53 8.43 -9.69 -27.50
CA VAL A 53 8.00 -8.41 -28.11
C VAL A 53 6.58 -7.99 -27.68
N HIS A 54 5.72 -8.95 -27.33
CA HIS A 54 4.38 -8.70 -26.79
C HIS A 54 4.40 -8.00 -25.42
N LEU A 55 5.36 -8.32 -24.55
CA LEU A 55 5.54 -7.63 -23.27
C LEU A 55 6.04 -6.18 -23.46
N ALA A 56 6.74 -5.89 -24.55
CA ALA A 56 7.14 -4.52 -24.88
C ALA A 56 5.95 -3.63 -25.30
N TYR A 57 4.94 -4.17 -25.97
CA TYR A 57 3.71 -3.40 -26.23
C TYR A 57 2.92 -3.13 -24.95
N LEU A 58 2.94 -4.06 -24.00
CA LEU A 58 2.30 -3.89 -22.70
C LEU A 58 2.99 -2.82 -21.84
N SER A 59 4.30 -2.67 -21.94
CA SER A 59 5.02 -1.60 -21.23
C SER A 59 4.67 -0.21 -21.79
N LEU A 60 4.37 -0.09 -23.09
CA LEU A 60 3.89 1.16 -23.68
C LEU A 60 2.51 1.57 -23.16
N ALA A 61 1.59 0.61 -23.00
CA ALA A 61 0.28 0.87 -22.39
C ALA A 61 0.40 1.39 -20.94
N SER A 62 1.46 0.98 -20.23
CA SER A 62 1.74 1.41 -18.85
C SER A 62 2.13 2.90 -18.75
N ALA A 63 2.52 3.54 -19.86
CA ALA A 63 2.74 4.98 -19.92
C ALA A 63 1.42 5.79 -19.93
N GLY A 64 0.29 5.14 -20.24
CA GLY A 64 -1.02 5.78 -20.34
C GLY A 64 -1.44 6.55 -19.08
N PRO A 65 -1.48 5.93 -17.88
CA PRO A 65 -1.91 6.62 -16.67
C PRO A 65 -1.00 7.81 -16.30
N PRO A 66 0.35 7.69 -16.29
CA PRO A 66 1.21 8.87 -16.12
C PRO A 66 0.90 9.97 -17.14
N LEU A 67 0.83 9.66 -18.44
CA LEU A 67 0.57 10.67 -19.47
C LEU A 67 -0.79 11.35 -19.27
N LEU A 68 -1.84 10.59 -18.93
CA LEU A 68 -3.16 11.13 -18.62
C LEU A 68 -3.09 12.10 -17.43
N TYR A 69 -2.38 11.72 -16.37
CA TYR A 69 -2.18 12.62 -15.23
C TYR A 69 -1.36 13.86 -15.61
N ALA A 70 -0.36 13.75 -16.50
CA ALA A 70 0.44 14.90 -16.94
C ALA A 70 -0.41 15.90 -17.70
N VAL A 71 -1.20 15.41 -18.64
CA VAL A 71 -2.12 16.22 -19.44
C VAL A 71 -3.18 16.86 -18.54
N ALA A 72 -3.78 16.10 -17.63
CA ALA A 72 -4.77 16.61 -16.68
C ALA A 72 -4.18 17.71 -15.77
N GLN A 73 -2.97 17.51 -15.23
CA GLN A 73 -2.29 18.51 -14.41
C GLN A 73 -2.01 19.78 -15.21
N ARG A 74 -1.53 19.65 -16.46
CA ARG A 74 -1.29 20.79 -17.36
C ARG A 74 -2.57 21.55 -17.71
N ALA A 75 -3.68 20.84 -17.91
CA ALA A 75 -4.96 21.47 -18.30
C ALA A 75 -5.66 22.17 -17.13
N LEU A 76 -5.54 21.66 -15.91
CA LEU A 76 -6.27 22.15 -14.74
C LEU A 76 -5.50 23.22 -13.94
N TYR A 77 -4.19 23.37 -14.16
CA TYR A 77 -3.35 24.11 -13.23
C TYR A 77 -2.14 24.82 -13.86
N ASP A 78 -1.93 26.09 -13.50
CA ASP A 78 -0.77 26.88 -13.96
C ASP A 78 0.58 26.34 -13.43
N GLY A 79 0.60 25.83 -12.20
CA GLY A 79 1.78 25.27 -11.53
C GLY A 79 2.07 23.78 -11.82
N TRP A 80 1.59 23.24 -12.94
CA TRP A 80 1.55 21.80 -13.20
C TRP A 80 2.91 21.09 -13.12
N ARG A 81 4.00 21.74 -13.55
CA ARG A 81 5.35 21.15 -13.53
C ARG A 81 5.82 20.81 -12.12
N ARG A 82 5.56 21.70 -11.15
CA ARG A 82 5.91 21.46 -9.74
C ARG A 82 5.10 20.30 -9.17
N ARG A 83 3.81 20.22 -9.51
CA ARG A 83 2.93 19.12 -9.08
C ARG A 83 3.35 17.80 -9.71
N TRP A 84 3.70 17.84 -10.99
CA TRP A 84 4.23 16.70 -11.73
C TRP A 84 5.52 16.15 -11.11
N ALA A 85 6.41 17.03 -10.64
CA ALA A 85 7.65 16.62 -9.96
C ALA A 85 7.43 15.88 -8.62
N VAL A 86 6.23 15.91 -8.04
CA VAL A 86 5.89 15.16 -6.80
C VAL A 86 5.52 13.70 -7.10
N PHE A 87 5.19 13.35 -8.35
CA PHE A 87 4.77 12.00 -8.72
C PHE A 87 5.78 10.90 -8.34
N PRO A 88 7.11 11.08 -8.51
CA PRO A 88 8.07 10.08 -8.06
C PRO A 88 7.98 9.80 -6.56
N VAL A 89 7.74 10.83 -5.74
CA VAL A 89 7.54 10.68 -4.29
C VAL A 89 6.24 9.93 -4.00
N LEU A 90 5.16 10.25 -4.72
CA LEU A 90 3.89 9.51 -4.60
C LEU A 90 4.04 8.04 -5.01
N ALA A 91 4.78 7.77 -6.08
CA ALA A 91 5.05 6.42 -6.55
C ALA A 91 5.91 5.64 -5.54
N LEU A 92 6.90 6.29 -4.93
CA LEU A 92 7.73 5.71 -3.87
C LEU A 92 6.87 5.36 -2.65
N LEU A 93 6.08 6.30 -2.15
CA LEU A 93 5.18 6.08 -1.01
C LEU A 93 4.15 4.99 -1.31
N GLY A 94 3.53 5.04 -2.49
CA GLY A 94 2.55 4.04 -2.95
C GLY A 94 3.15 2.64 -3.09
N THR A 95 4.41 2.54 -3.50
CA THR A 95 5.17 1.28 -3.55
C THR A 95 5.47 0.76 -2.14
N GLY A 96 5.92 1.64 -1.24
CA GLY A 96 6.24 1.27 0.13
C GLY A 96 5.05 0.68 0.90
N VAL A 97 3.85 1.21 0.70
CA VAL A 97 2.62 0.68 1.34
C VAL A 97 2.03 -0.54 0.62
N ALA A 98 2.68 -1.06 -0.44
CA ALA A 98 2.11 -2.15 -1.23
C ALA A 98 1.97 -3.46 -0.43
N LEU A 99 2.88 -3.76 0.50
CA LEU A 99 2.78 -4.99 1.29
C LEU A 99 1.56 -4.99 2.22
N SER A 100 1.39 -3.91 2.98
CA SER A 100 0.26 -3.74 3.89
C SER A 100 -1.09 -3.77 3.17
N ASN A 101 -1.17 -3.10 2.01
CA ASN A 101 -2.36 -3.13 1.16
C ASN A 101 -2.61 -4.52 0.55
N THR A 102 -1.56 -5.24 0.17
CA THR A 102 -1.70 -6.62 -0.33
C THR A 102 -2.25 -7.54 0.74
N GLN A 103 -1.74 -7.45 1.96
CA GLN A 103 -2.27 -8.20 3.09
C GLN A 103 -3.76 -7.87 3.30
N ALA A 104 -4.14 -6.60 3.31
CA ALA A 104 -5.53 -6.18 3.44
C ALA A 104 -6.43 -6.73 2.33
N VAL A 105 -5.95 -6.75 1.08
CA VAL A 105 -6.66 -7.33 -0.07
C VAL A 105 -6.85 -8.84 0.12
N ILE A 106 -5.80 -9.57 0.47
CA ILE A 106 -5.85 -11.03 0.70
C ILE A 106 -6.84 -11.34 1.83
N GLU A 107 -6.76 -10.63 2.95
CA GLU A 107 -7.69 -10.81 4.07
C GLU A 107 -9.14 -10.50 3.67
N ALA A 108 -9.36 -9.48 2.85
CA ALA A 108 -10.67 -9.13 2.32
C ALA A 108 -11.23 -10.19 1.36
N LEU A 109 -10.38 -10.86 0.57
CA LEU A 109 -10.77 -11.97 -0.31
C LEU A 109 -11.11 -13.23 0.50
N LEU A 110 -10.26 -13.58 1.47
CA LEU A 110 -10.48 -14.69 2.41
C LEU A 110 -11.69 -14.45 3.34
N GLY A 111 -12.14 -13.21 3.46
CA GLY A 111 -13.32 -12.88 4.25
C GLY A 111 -13.08 -12.72 5.73
N ARG A 112 -11.83 -12.55 6.12
CA ARG A 112 -11.48 -12.24 7.50
C ARG A 112 -12.07 -10.88 7.81
N ARG A 113 -12.88 -10.81 8.87
CA ARG A 113 -13.44 -9.53 9.33
C ARG A 113 -12.30 -8.71 9.91
N GLN A 114 -11.81 -7.76 9.13
CA GLN A 114 -10.96 -6.69 9.66
C GLN A 114 -11.76 -5.97 10.74
N SER A 115 -11.28 -5.98 11.99
CA SER A 115 -11.77 -5.02 12.98
C SER A 115 -11.43 -3.65 12.41
N PHE A 116 -12.43 -2.88 12.00
CA PHE A 116 -12.22 -1.50 11.56
C PHE A 116 -11.72 -0.73 12.78
N ARG A 117 -10.40 -0.72 12.98
CA ARG A 117 -9.76 0.13 13.97
C ARG A 117 -10.00 1.53 13.47
N ARG A 118 -10.97 2.20 14.09
CA ARG A 118 -11.29 3.59 13.75
C ARG A 118 -9.98 4.37 13.85
N THR A 119 -9.63 5.08 12.79
CA THR A 119 -8.46 5.97 12.78
C THR A 119 -8.64 6.92 13.95
N PRO A 120 -7.72 6.94 14.94
CA PRO A 120 -7.90 7.74 16.14
C PRO A 120 -7.98 9.21 15.73
N LYS A 121 -9.10 9.86 16.06
CA LYS A 121 -9.23 11.30 15.90
C LYS A 121 -8.46 11.94 17.03
N PHE A 122 -7.22 12.34 16.78
CA PHE A 122 -6.43 13.09 17.76
C PHE A 122 -7.13 14.43 18.01
N ARG A 123 -7.78 14.56 19.17
CA ARG A 123 -8.36 15.82 19.67
C ARG A 123 -7.20 16.74 20.02
N LEU A 124 -6.80 17.59 19.07
CA LEU A 124 -5.78 18.62 19.25
C LEU A 124 -6.52 19.88 19.70
N GLU A 125 -6.70 20.04 21.01
CA GLU A 125 -7.51 21.13 21.58
C GLU A 125 -6.68 22.38 21.93
N SER A 126 -5.34 22.27 21.99
CA SER A 126 -4.45 23.39 22.32
C SER A 126 -3.31 23.58 21.30
N ARG A 127 -2.84 24.81 21.14
CA ARG A 127 -1.76 25.22 20.21
C ARG A 127 -0.39 24.57 20.47
N GLY A 128 -0.22 23.87 21.61
CA GLY A 128 1.00 23.14 21.97
C GLY A 128 0.86 21.62 21.96
N ASP A 129 -0.31 21.08 21.59
CA ASP A 129 -0.57 19.65 21.55
C ASP A 129 0.09 19.07 20.29
N HIS A 130 1.15 18.27 20.42
CA HIS A 130 1.82 17.66 19.28
C HIS A 130 1.22 16.27 19.02
N TRP A 131 0.91 15.98 17.74
CA TRP A 131 0.51 14.63 17.30
C TRP A 131 1.56 13.55 17.61
N ARG A 132 2.80 13.98 17.87
CA ARG A 132 3.94 13.17 18.32
C ARG A 132 3.87 12.75 19.79
N ASP A 133 2.95 13.27 20.59
CA ASP A 133 2.85 12.89 22.01
C ASP A 133 1.69 11.93 22.28
N LYS A 134 0.86 11.64 21.26
CA LYS A 134 -0.29 10.72 21.39
C LYS A 134 0.05 9.35 20.83
N GLU A 135 0.09 8.38 21.74
CA GLU A 135 0.55 7.03 21.52
C GLU A 135 -0.39 6.23 20.60
N TYR A 136 -0.05 6.23 19.31
CA TYR A 136 -0.44 5.19 18.38
C TYR A 136 0.82 4.54 17.83
N SER A 137 1.53 3.81 18.71
CA SER A 137 2.63 2.96 18.27
C SER A 137 2.03 1.81 17.45
N LEU A 138 2.27 1.78 16.13
CA LEU A 138 2.16 0.53 15.40
C LEU A 138 3.30 -0.36 15.93
N PRO A 139 3.01 -1.43 16.69
CA PRO A 139 4.08 -2.27 17.21
C PRO A 139 4.88 -2.84 16.05
N PHE A 140 6.18 -3.09 16.29
CA PHE A 140 7.00 -3.91 15.41
C PHE A 140 6.19 -5.14 15.02
N SER A 141 5.82 -5.22 13.75
CA SER A 141 4.96 -6.26 13.24
C SER A 141 5.74 -7.06 12.21
N TRP A 142 5.32 -8.32 12.00
CA TRP A 142 5.83 -9.17 10.92
C TRP A 142 5.80 -8.47 9.55
N LEU A 143 4.93 -7.48 9.40
CA LEU A 143 4.84 -6.63 8.22
C LEU A 143 6.08 -5.77 7.99
N THR A 144 6.61 -5.12 9.04
CA THR A 144 7.84 -4.29 8.94
C THR A 144 9.05 -5.14 8.57
N LEU A 145 9.13 -6.37 9.09
CA LEU A 145 10.16 -7.33 8.69
C LEU A 145 9.98 -7.76 7.23
N GLY A 146 8.73 -7.96 6.78
CA GLY A 146 8.41 -8.25 5.38
C GLY A 146 8.80 -7.11 4.44
N GLU A 147 8.55 -5.86 4.83
CA GLU A 147 8.95 -4.66 4.07
C GLU A 147 10.48 -4.58 3.97
N ALA A 148 11.21 -4.82 5.07
CA ALA A 148 12.67 -4.85 5.05
C ALA A 148 13.22 -5.98 4.15
N ALA A 149 12.62 -7.16 4.21
CA ALA A 149 13.00 -8.29 3.35
C ALA A 149 12.74 -7.99 1.87
N LEU A 150 11.62 -7.36 1.54
CA LEU A 150 11.31 -6.93 0.16
C LEU A 150 12.26 -5.83 -0.32
N ALA A 151 12.66 -4.90 0.55
CA ALA A 151 13.67 -3.89 0.21
C ALA A 151 15.02 -4.54 -0.13
N LEU A 152 15.47 -5.50 0.67
CA LEU A 152 16.69 -6.27 0.42
C LEU A 152 16.59 -7.07 -0.88
N TYR A 153 15.47 -7.76 -1.08
CA TYR A 153 15.19 -8.52 -2.30
C TYR A 153 15.23 -7.62 -3.54
N ALA A 154 14.61 -6.45 -3.50
CA ALA A 154 14.66 -5.47 -4.58
C ALA A 154 16.11 -4.99 -4.83
N GLY A 155 16.90 -4.78 -3.77
CA GLY A 155 18.31 -4.41 -3.87
C GLY A 155 19.15 -5.47 -4.58
N ILE A 156 18.97 -6.75 -4.22
CA ILE A 156 19.61 -7.88 -4.91
C ILE A 156 19.18 -7.90 -6.38
N THR A 157 17.91 -7.63 -6.66
CA THR A 157 17.38 -7.59 -8.03
C THR A 157 17.98 -6.46 -8.85
N VAL A 158 18.23 -5.28 -8.25
CA VAL A 158 18.96 -4.18 -8.91
C VAL A 158 20.36 -4.63 -9.32
N ILE A 159 21.09 -5.29 -8.41
CA ILE A 159 22.45 -5.78 -8.69
C ILE A 159 22.41 -6.77 -9.87
N VAL A 160 21.49 -7.74 -9.83
CA VAL A 160 21.34 -8.73 -10.91
C VAL A 160 20.93 -8.05 -12.24
N ALA A 161 20.04 -7.06 -12.20
CA ALA A 161 19.65 -6.31 -13.38
C ALA A 161 20.84 -5.59 -14.03
N CYS A 162 21.71 -4.97 -13.22
CA CYS A 162 22.94 -4.34 -13.71
C CYS A 162 23.90 -5.37 -14.32
N LEU A 163 24.13 -6.50 -13.64
CA LEU A 163 25.01 -7.57 -14.14
C LEU A 163 24.49 -8.22 -15.43
N ARG A 164 23.18 -8.26 -15.62
CA ARG A 164 22.53 -8.76 -16.85
C ARG A 164 22.37 -7.70 -17.93
N GLY A 165 22.84 -6.46 -17.71
CA GLY A 165 22.72 -5.35 -18.66
C GLY A 165 21.28 -4.81 -18.85
N ASN A 166 20.34 -5.15 -17.96
CA ASN A 166 18.96 -4.66 -18.04
C ASN A 166 18.82 -3.27 -17.38
N VAL A 167 19.40 -2.27 -18.03
CA VAL A 167 19.43 -0.88 -17.55
C VAL A 167 18.03 -0.25 -17.42
N TYR A 168 17.07 -0.69 -18.23
CA TYR A 168 15.71 -0.14 -18.22
C TYR A 168 14.92 -0.53 -16.97
N ALA A 169 15.19 -1.70 -16.37
CA ALA A 169 14.52 -2.16 -15.16
C ALA A 169 15.04 -1.45 -13.90
N VAL A 170 16.29 -0.96 -13.91
CA VAL A 170 16.97 -0.35 -12.76
C VAL A 170 16.18 0.78 -12.10
N PRO A 171 15.71 1.84 -12.80
CA PRO A 171 14.98 2.92 -12.14
C PRO A 171 13.67 2.46 -11.48
N PHE A 172 12.98 1.47 -12.07
CA PHE A 172 11.78 0.88 -11.47
C PHE A 172 12.13 0.07 -10.21
N LEU A 173 13.18 -0.75 -10.26
CA LEU A 173 13.63 -1.53 -9.11
C LEU A 173 14.15 -0.65 -7.97
N LEU A 174 14.82 0.46 -8.28
CA LEU A 174 15.23 1.45 -7.29
C LEU A 174 14.02 2.09 -6.58
N LEU A 175 12.89 2.27 -7.28
CA LEU A 175 11.65 2.72 -6.64
C LEU A 175 11.15 1.71 -5.60
N TYR A 176 11.27 0.40 -5.86
CA TYR A 176 10.94 -0.65 -4.89
C TYR A 176 11.90 -0.64 -3.70
N VAL A 177 13.21 -0.50 -3.93
CA VAL A 177 14.20 -0.39 -2.85
C VAL A 177 13.90 0.81 -1.97
N ALA A 178 13.71 1.98 -2.57
CA ALA A 178 13.46 3.22 -1.84
C ALA A 178 12.10 3.20 -1.13
N GLY A 179 11.06 2.68 -1.79
CA GLY A 179 9.71 2.59 -1.23
C GLY A 179 9.63 1.67 -0.02
N PHE A 180 10.03 0.40 -0.19
CA PHE A 180 10.02 -0.56 0.92
C PHE A 180 11.04 -0.21 2.00
N GLY A 181 12.23 0.26 1.61
CA GLY A 181 13.26 0.72 2.54
C GLY A 181 12.78 1.88 3.40
N TYR A 182 12.08 2.87 2.82
CA TYR A 182 11.53 4.00 3.56
C TYR A 182 10.47 3.56 4.57
N VAL A 183 9.51 2.74 4.17
CA VAL A 183 8.45 2.27 5.07
C VAL A 183 9.01 1.35 6.16
N ALA A 184 9.94 0.46 5.82
CA ALA A 184 10.64 -0.39 6.78
C ALA A 184 11.44 0.44 7.79
N ALA A 185 12.19 1.45 7.33
CA ALA A 185 12.94 2.35 8.20
C ALA A 185 12.04 3.14 9.16
N LEU A 186 10.90 3.65 8.67
CA LEU A 186 9.90 4.30 9.52
C LEU A 186 9.30 3.34 10.55
N GLY A 187 8.95 2.11 10.15
CA GLY A 187 8.42 1.09 11.05
C GLY A 187 9.43 0.73 12.14
N LEU A 188 10.70 0.55 11.78
CA LEU A 188 11.79 0.31 12.71
C LEU A 188 12.01 1.49 13.65
N TRP A 189 12.07 2.71 13.11
CA TRP A 189 12.22 3.93 13.91
C TRP A 189 11.11 4.09 14.94
N HIS A 190 9.85 3.94 14.52
CA HIS A 190 8.72 3.96 15.45
C HIS A 190 8.78 2.85 16.49
N SER A 191 9.24 1.64 16.13
CA SER A 191 9.36 0.55 17.09
C SER A 191 10.48 0.73 18.12
N VAL A 192 11.60 1.36 17.73
CA VAL A 192 12.80 1.53 18.57
C VAL A 192 12.68 2.79 19.44
N VAL A 193 12.09 3.87 18.93
CA VAL A 193 12.00 5.16 19.62
C VAL A 193 10.76 5.27 20.52
N TRP A 194 9.67 4.55 20.21
CA TRP A 194 8.43 4.58 20.98
C TRP A 194 8.18 3.53 22.10
N PRO A 195 9.15 2.77 22.68
CA PRO A 195 8.81 1.74 23.68
C PRO A 195 8.25 2.22 25.04
N ARG A 196 7.87 3.49 25.24
CA ARG A 196 7.74 4.04 26.60
C ARG A 196 6.37 4.11 27.27
N PHE A 197 5.24 3.71 26.67
CA PHE A 197 3.97 3.71 27.41
C PHE A 197 3.08 2.48 27.14
N ARG A 198 3.56 1.28 27.51
CA ARG A 198 2.65 0.15 27.74
C ARG A 198 1.76 0.45 28.96
N LEU A 199 0.53 0.91 28.76
CA LEU A 199 -0.45 0.92 29.84
C LEU A 199 -0.80 -0.53 30.27
N PRO A 200 -0.99 -0.80 31.58
CA PRO A 200 -1.44 -2.09 32.08
C PRO A 200 -2.81 -2.44 31.47
N ARG A 201 -3.03 -3.71 31.12
CA ARG A 201 -4.34 -4.20 30.65
C ARG A 201 -5.39 -3.82 31.69
N LEU A 202 -6.29 -2.89 31.37
CA LEU A 202 -7.49 -2.66 32.16
C LEU A 202 -8.32 -3.94 32.09
N ARG A 203 -8.24 -4.72 33.17
CA ARG A 203 -9.07 -5.89 33.44
C ARG A 203 -10.47 -5.34 33.70
N ILE A 204 -11.32 -5.32 32.67
CA ILE A 204 -12.73 -4.98 32.85
C ILE A 204 -13.38 -6.16 33.55
N ASN A 205 -13.50 -6.08 34.88
CA ASN A 205 -14.31 -7.02 35.65
C ASN A 205 -15.78 -6.73 35.34
N HIS A 206 -16.47 -7.72 34.74
CA HIS A 206 -17.92 -7.73 34.66
C HIS A 206 -18.48 -8.22 36.00
N GLU A 207 -18.70 -7.31 36.94
CA GLU A 207 -19.64 -7.53 38.04
C GLU A 207 -20.89 -6.70 37.75
N THR A 208 -21.90 -7.32 37.14
CA THR A 208 -23.25 -6.74 37.09
C THR A 208 -24.08 -7.44 38.15
N THR A 209 -24.26 -6.75 39.28
CA THR A 209 -25.26 -7.06 40.30
C THR A 209 -26.66 -7.08 39.69
N MET A 210 -27.26 -8.26 39.54
CA MET A 210 -28.70 -8.40 39.30
C MET A 210 -29.45 -8.13 40.61
N GLY A 211 -29.86 -6.87 40.79
CA GLY A 211 -30.83 -6.47 41.80
C GLY A 211 -32.23 -6.92 41.40
N THR A 212 -32.78 -7.82 42.22
CA THR A 212 -34.16 -8.29 42.19
C THR A 212 -35.14 -7.19 42.59
N ARG A 213 -36.27 -7.09 41.88
CA ARG A 213 -37.63 -7.00 42.44
C ARG A 213 -38.69 -7.09 41.32
N ARG A 214 -39.49 -8.16 41.39
CA ARG A 214 -40.84 -8.31 40.79
C ARG A 214 -41.87 -7.64 41.72
N PRO A 215 -43.17 -7.75 41.43
CA PRO A 215 -43.90 -7.47 40.18
C PRO A 215 -44.73 -6.18 40.29
#